data_AF-A0A496N6V0-F1
#
_entry.id   AF-A0A496N6V0-F1
#
_cell.length_a   1.000
_cell.length_b   1.000
_cell.length_c   1.000
_cell.angle_alpha   90.00
_cell.angle_beta   90.00
_cell.angle_gamma   90.00
#
_symmetry.space_group_name_H-M   'P 1'
#
loop_
_entity.id
_entity.type
_entity.pdbx_description
1 polymer ?
#
loop_
_entity_poly.entity_id
_entity_poly.type
_entity_poly.pdbx_seq_one_letter_code
_entity_poly.pdbx_strand_id
1 'polypeptide(L)'
;MANNKTLFEVIENRKAVYLEDGDDEKCRLPEFVERNLKYPFFEWQKSALENFVIFDHTSKLKDFPDIKNRPTHLLFNMATGAGKTMMMAALI
;
A
#
# COMPACT_ATOMS: atom_id res chain seq x y z
N MET A 1 -2.32 -19.49 -17.89
CA MET A 1 -1.15 -18.61 -18.15
C MET A 1 -0.66 -18.15 -16.80
N ALA A 2 0.61 -18.39 -16.47
CA ALA A 2 1.19 -17.84 -15.25
C ALA A 2 1.17 -16.31 -15.38
N ASN A 3 0.62 -15.64 -14.36
CA ASN A 3 0.63 -14.19 -14.33
C ASN A 3 2.02 -13.75 -13.88
N ASN A 4 2.79 -13.13 -14.78
CA ASN A 4 4.17 -12.73 -14.50
C ASN A 4 4.26 -11.40 -13.73
N LYS A 5 3.13 -10.76 -13.39
CA LYS A 5 3.12 -9.50 -12.66
C LYS A 5 3.35 -9.73 -11.18
N THR A 6 4.22 -8.93 -10.59
CA THR A 6 4.44 -8.86 -9.15
C THR A 6 3.25 -8.20 -8.46
N LEU A 7 3.07 -8.46 -7.15
CA LEU A 7 2.04 -7.80 -6.36
C LEU A 7 2.19 -6.26 -6.40
N PHE A 8 3.42 -5.78 -6.36
CA PHE A 8 3.74 -4.36 -6.47
C PHE A 8 3.19 -3.77 -7.77
N GLU A 9 3.49 -4.37 -8.92
CA GLU A 9 2.98 -3.90 -10.21
C GLU A 9 1.45 -3.93 -10.29
N VAL A 10 0.81 -4.93 -9.70
CA VAL A 10 -0.66 -5.00 -9.68
C VAL A 10 -1.26 -3.87 -8.86
N ILE A 11 -0.67 -3.55 -7.70
CA ILE A 11 -1.11 -2.46 -6.84
C ILE A 11 -0.87 -1.10 -7.51
N GLU A 12 0.31 -0.87 -8.10
CA GLU A 12 0.62 0.38 -8.80
C GLU A 12 -0.29 0.60 -10.02
N ASN A 13 -0.58 -0.44 -10.80
CA ASN A 13 -1.54 -0.33 -11.90
C ASN A 13 -2.94 0.04 -11.37
N ARG A 14 -3.35 -0.53 -10.24
CA ARG A 14 -4.64 -0.19 -9.62
C ARG A 14 -4.67 1.26 -9.12
N LYS A 15 -3.57 1.72 -8.53
CA LYS A 15 -3.39 3.11 -8.10
C LYS A 15 -3.58 4.07 -9.26
N ALA A 16 -2.93 3.79 -10.40
CA ALA A 16 -3.08 4.60 -11.61
C ALA A 16 -4.54 4.70 -12.06
N VAL A 17 -5.28 3.58 -12.08
CA VAL A 17 -6.71 3.57 -12.43
C VAL A 17 -7.54 4.42 -11.46
N TYR A 18 -7.31 4.31 -10.14
CA TYR A 18 -8.04 5.16 -9.18
C TYR A 18 -7.76 6.64 -9.38
N LEU A 19 -6.53 7.03 -9.71
CA LEU A 19 -6.18 8.41 -10.00
C LEU A 19 -6.81 8.92 -11.31
N GLU A 20 -6.87 8.08 -12.35
CA GLU A 20 -7.54 8.39 -13.62
C GLU A 20 -9.05 8.56 -13.45
N ASP A 21 -9.66 7.73 -12.60
CA ASP A 21 -11.09 7.77 -12.28
C ASP A 21 -11.47 8.92 -11.31
N GLY A 22 -10.48 9.66 -10.77
CA GLY A 22 -10.70 10.73 -9.80
C GLY A 22 -11.11 10.23 -8.41
N ASP A 23 -10.72 9.01 -8.06
CA ASP A 23 -11.02 8.32 -6.79
C ASP A 23 -9.77 8.24 -5.91
N ASP A 24 -9.15 9.39 -5.67
CA ASP A 24 -7.90 9.52 -4.92
C ASP A 24 -8.06 9.09 -3.45
N GLU A 25 -9.26 9.21 -2.89
CA GLU A 25 -9.61 8.78 -1.53
C GLU A 25 -9.37 7.28 -1.30
N LYS A 26 -9.42 6.43 -2.35
CA LYS A 26 -9.08 5.00 -2.22
C LYS A 26 -7.60 4.70 -2.04
N CYS A 27 -6.74 5.65 -2.40
CA CYS A 27 -5.30 5.56 -2.22
C CYS A 27 -4.84 6.29 -0.97
N ARG A 28 -5.61 7.29 -0.52
CA ARG A 28 -5.21 8.24 0.50
C ARG A 28 -5.10 7.59 1.88
N LEU A 29 -4.08 8.00 2.63
CA LEU A 29 -3.96 7.65 4.04
C LEU A 29 -5.07 8.32 4.85
N PRO A 30 -5.68 7.59 5.82
CA PRO A 30 -6.63 8.22 6.73
C PRO A 30 -6.00 9.38 7.49
N GLU A 31 -6.75 10.48 7.64
CA GLU A 31 -6.24 11.72 8.25
C GLU A 31 -5.68 11.51 9.66
N PHE A 32 -6.24 10.56 10.42
CA PHE A 32 -5.77 10.26 11.77
C PHE A 32 -4.35 9.68 11.78
N VAL A 33 -3.93 8.97 10.73
CA VAL A 33 -2.56 8.44 10.63
C VAL A 33 -1.59 9.60 10.42
N GLU A 34 -1.92 10.53 9.53
CA GLU A 34 -1.06 11.69 9.22
C GLU A 34 -0.99 12.69 10.39
N ARG A 35 -2.07 12.85 11.16
CA ARG A 35 -2.14 13.85 12.24
C ARG A 35 -1.62 13.38 13.59
N ASN A 36 -1.59 12.08 13.85
CA ASN A 36 -1.17 11.55 15.15
C ASN A 36 0.30 11.13 15.20
N LEU A 37 0.98 11.07 14.06
CA LEU A 37 2.41 10.77 14.02
C LEU A 37 3.25 12.04 14.13
N LYS A 38 4.33 11.95 14.89
CA LYS A 38 5.18 13.10 15.25
C LYS A 38 5.83 13.81 14.05
N TYR A 39 6.14 13.06 13.00
CA TYR A 39 6.89 13.54 11.85
C TYR A 39 6.11 13.23 10.57
N PRO A 40 6.17 14.12 9.55
CA PRO A 40 5.59 13.82 8.25
C PRO A 40 6.32 12.63 7.61
N PHE A 41 5.60 11.91 6.76
CA PHE A 41 6.18 10.82 5.98
C PHE A 41 7.11 11.34 4.88
N PHE A 42 8.19 10.62 4.63
CA PHE A 42 8.91 10.75 3.37
C PHE A 42 8.07 10.19 2.20
N GLU A 43 8.36 10.64 0.98
CA GLU A 43 7.65 10.21 -0.23
C GLU A 43 7.60 8.68 -0.40
N TRP A 44 8.70 7.98 -0.10
CA TRP A 44 8.74 6.52 -0.19
C TRP A 44 7.93 5.83 0.91
N GLN A 45 7.83 6.43 2.10
CA GLN A 45 6.98 5.91 3.18
C GLN A 45 5.51 6.09 2.83
N LYS A 46 5.16 7.28 2.34
CA LYS A 46 3.80 7.60 1.89
C LYS A 46 3.38 6.65 0.77
N SER A 47 4.20 6.49 -0.27
CA SER A 47 3.92 5.57 -1.37
C SER A 47 3.74 4.11 -0.89
N ALA A 48 4.59 3.63 0.02
CA ALA A 48 4.46 2.29 0.58
C ALA A 48 3.17 2.11 1.40
N LEU A 49 2.74 3.12 2.15
CA LEU A 49 1.50 3.10 2.92
C LEU A 49 0.25 3.21 2.03
N GLU A 50 0.26 4.05 0.99
CA GLU A 50 -0.82 4.11 0.00
C GLU A 50 -0.99 2.76 -0.70
N ASN A 51 0.12 2.09 -1.04
CA ASN A 51 0.10 0.74 -1.61
C ASN A 51 -0.51 -0.29 -0.64
N PHE A 52 -0.25 -0.14 0.66
CA PHE A 52 -0.89 -0.94 1.69
C PHE A 52 -2.40 -0.69 1.75
N VAL A 53 -2.84 0.57 1.74
CA VAL A 53 -4.28 0.93 1.77
C VAL A 53 -5.02 0.32 0.57
N ILE A 54 -4.44 0.44 -0.63
CA ILE A 54 -5.01 -0.15 -1.85
C ILE A 54 -5.12 -1.67 -1.72
N PHE A 55 -4.07 -2.32 -1.20
CA PHE A 55 -4.09 -3.76 -0.97
C PHE A 55 -5.16 -4.17 0.05
N ASP A 56 -5.27 -3.46 1.16
CA ASP A 56 -6.19 -3.80 2.25
C ASP A 56 -7.65 -3.68 1.80
N HIS A 57 -7.99 -2.56 1.16
CA HIS A 57 -9.30 -2.27 0.59
C HIS A 57 -9.67 -3.20 -0.57
N THR A 58 -8.69 -3.78 -1.27
CA THR A 58 -8.96 -4.66 -2.41
C THR A 58 -9.17 -6.11 -1.95
N SER A 59 -10.43 -6.51 -1.79
CA SER A 59 -10.80 -7.86 -1.33
C SER A 59 -10.35 -8.98 -2.28
N LYS A 60 -10.27 -8.69 -3.59
CA LYS A 60 -9.81 -9.64 -4.63
C LYS A 60 -9.00 -8.91 -5.70
N LEU A 61 -7.72 -9.23 -5.80
CA LEU A 61 -6.87 -8.83 -6.91
C LEU A 61 -7.05 -9.85 -8.04
N LYS A 62 -7.90 -9.54 -9.03
CA LYS A 62 -8.15 -10.42 -10.18
C LYS A 62 -6.84 -10.78 -10.90
N ASP A 63 -5.95 -9.79 -11.00
CA ASP A 63 -4.62 -9.91 -11.57
C ASP A 63 -3.56 -10.35 -10.56
N PHE A 64 -3.96 -10.89 -9.40
CA PHE A 64 -3.05 -11.57 -8.48
C PHE A 64 -3.81 -12.68 -7.72
N PRO A 65 -4.23 -13.74 -8.44
CA PRO A 65 -5.13 -14.77 -7.89
C PRO A 65 -4.45 -15.65 -6.83
N ASP A 66 -3.13 -15.54 -6.63
CA ASP A 66 -2.40 -16.31 -5.64
C ASP A 66 -2.62 -15.80 -4.21
N ILE A 67 -3.16 -14.58 -4.04
CA ILE A 67 -3.70 -14.08 -2.75
C ILE A 67 -5.09 -14.70 -2.52
N LYS A 68 -5.17 -16.03 -2.55
CA LYS A 68 -6.42 -16.77 -2.30
C LYS A 68 -6.77 -16.86 -0.81
N ASN A 69 -5.77 -16.77 0.07
CA ASN A 69 -5.91 -17.06 1.49
C ASN A 69 -5.49 -15.85 2.33
N ARG A 70 -6.47 -15.08 2.82
CA ARG A 70 -6.27 -14.19 3.97
C ARG A 70 -6.33 -15.06 5.24
N PRO A 71 -5.46 -14.83 6.25
CA PRO A 71 -4.58 -13.67 6.42
C PRO A 71 -3.29 -13.73 5.57
N THR A 72 -2.82 -12.56 5.11
CA THR A 72 -1.61 -12.40 4.29
C THR A 72 -0.59 -11.54 5.04
N HIS A 73 0.67 -11.96 5.07
CA HIS A 73 1.76 -11.14 5.58
C HIS A 73 2.41 -10.35 4.44
N LEU A 74 2.58 -9.04 4.61
CA LEU A 74 3.28 -8.18 3.66
C LEU A 74 4.71 -7.93 4.13
N LEU A 75 5.66 -7.93 3.18
CA LEU A 75 7.06 -7.65 3.44
C LEU A 75 7.44 -6.28 2.87
N PHE A 76 7.85 -5.37 3.74
CA PHE A 76 8.39 -4.06 3.35
C PHE A 76 9.93 -4.11 3.36
N ASN A 77 10.52 -4.21 2.16
CA ASN A 77 11.98 -4.18 2.02
C ASN A 77 12.50 -2.74 2.05
N MET A 78 13.08 -2.32 3.18
CA MET A 78 13.58 -0.95 3.38
C MET A 78 14.96 -0.91 4.06
N ALA A 79 15.82 0.00 3.61
CA ALA A 79 17.16 0.22 4.17
C ALA A 79 17.16 0.61 5.67
N THR A 80 18.28 0.43 6.35
CA THR A 80 18.48 0.92 7.73
C THR A 80 18.41 2.44 7.75
N GLY A 81 17.72 3.01 8.74
CA GLY A 81 17.49 4.46 8.83
C GLY A 81 16.34 4.99 7.97
N ALA A 82 15.70 4.19 7.12
CA ALA A 82 14.60 4.63 6.25
C ALA A 82 13.25 4.90 6.98
N GLY A 83 13.23 4.89 8.31
CA GLY A 83 12.03 5.17 9.11
C GLY A 83 11.06 4.00 9.26
N LYS A 84 11.54 2.74 9.28
CA LYS A 84 10.70 1.53 9.44
C LYS A 84 9.82 1.56 10.71
N THR A 85 10.29 2.14 11.81
CA THR A 85 9.47 2.28 13.03
C THR A 85 8.24 3.15 12.81
N MET A 86 8.39 4.25 12.06
CA MET A 86 7.27 5.13 11.72
C MET A 86 6.29 4.44 10.78
N MET A 87 6.80 3.66 9.81
CA MET A 87 5.95 2.82 8.95
C MET A 87 5.12 1.83 9.76
N MET A 88 5.73 1.13 10.72
CA MET A 88 4.99 0.19 11.58
C MET A 88 3.94 0.90 12.44
N ALA A 89 4.24 2.09 12.96
CA ALA A 89 3.29 2.88 13.75
C ALA A 89 2.08 3.35 12.92
N ALA A 90 2.25 3.58 11.62
CA ALA A 90 1.17 3.97 10.70
C ALA A 90 0.23 2.81 10.31
N LEU A 91 0.65 1.55 10.55
CA LEU A 91 -0.07 0.33 10.18
C LEU A 91 -0.82 -0.34 11.35
N ILE A 92 -0.82 0.29 12.53
CA ILE A 92 -1.50 -0.17 13.76
C ILE A 92 -2.77 0.65 13.96
#